data_AF-A0A3P7IZC4-F1
#
_entry.id   AF-A0A3P7IZC4-F1
#
_cell.length_a   1.000
_cell.length_b   1.000
_cell.length_c   1.000
_cell.angle_alpha   90.00
_cell.angle_beta   90.00
_cell.angle_gamma   90.00
#
_symmetry.space_group_name_H-M   'P 1'
#
loop_
_entity.id
_entity.type
_entity.pdbx_description
1 polymer ?
#
loop_
_entity_poly.entity_id
_entity_poly.type
_entity_poly.pdbx_seq_one_letter_code
_entity_poly.pdbx_strand_id
1 'polypeptide(L)'
;MVQILVTKLAVTATLTSVYTYTSEMFPTVIRNTAIGCCSTMARFGAVISSFMALWMVDAYGKLSMIIPCSLLSLIAAILTMVFLPETMGKTMPETISEVEKMEE
;
A
#
# COMPACT_ATOMS: atom_id res chain seq x y z
N MET A 1 -11.10 14.30 18.00
CA MET A 1 -11.68 12.93 18.04
C MET A 1 -12.10 12.46 16.64
N VAL A 2 -12.89 13.24 15.90
CA VAL A 2 -13.32 12.91 14.53
C VAL A 2 -12.15 12.65 13.58
N GLN A 3 -11.10 13.49 13.58
CA GLN A 3 -9.93 13.29 12.71
C GLN A 3 -9.23 11.93 12.93
N ILE A 4 -9.09 11.50 14.20
CA ILE A 4 -8.46 10.22 14.54
C ILE A 4 -9.29 9.06 14.00
N LEU A 5 -10.62 9.15 14.12
CA LEU A 5 -11.54 8.13 13.61
C LEU A 5 -11.42 8.01 12.08
N VAL A 6 -11.45 9.14 11.37
CA VAL A 6 -11.32 9.16 9.90
C VAL A 6 -10.00 8.53 9.46
N THR A 7 -8.88 8.89 10.08
CA THR A 7 -7.57 8.31 9.74
C THR A 7 -7.51 6.82 10.04
N LYS A 8 -8.04 6.37 11.19
CA LYS A 8 -8.07 4.95 11.56
C LYS A 8 -8.89 4.12 10.58
N LEU A 9 -10.07 4.61 10.19
CA LEU A 9 -10.94 3.94 9.23
C LEU A 9 -10.26 3.84 7.86
N ALA A 10 -9.67 4.93 7.37
CA ALA A 10 -8.95 4.95 6.11
C ALA A 10 -7.80 3.92 6.09
N VAL A 11 -6.95 3.92 7.12
CA VAL A 11 -5.82 2.97 7.21
C VAL A 11 -6.31 1.52 7.24
N THR A 12 -7.34 1.21 8.03
CA THR A 12 -7.89 -0.16 8.11
C THR A 12 -8.48 -0.60 6.77
N ALA A 13 -9.23 0.27 6.08
CA ALA A 13 -9.79 -0.04 4.77
C ALA A 13 -8.68 -0.33 3.74
N THR A 14 -7.66 0.53 3.66
CA THR A 14 -6.53 0.33 2.75
C THR A 14 -5.75 -0.95 3.03
N LEU A 15 -5.45 -1.23 4.30
CA LEU A 15 -4.75 -2.47 4.66
C LEU A 15 -5.58 -3.69 4.26
N THR A 16 -6.88 -3.70 4.57
CA THR A 16 -7.77 -4.79 4.19
C THR A 16 -7.79 -5.01 2.68
N SER A 17 -7.92 -3.94 1.89
CA SER A 17 -7.87 -4.02 0.42
C SER A 17 -6.55 -4.62 -0.07
N VAL A 18 -5.41 -4.15 0.43
CA VAL A 18 -4.10 -4.68 0.02
C VAL A 18 -3.96 -6.17 0.38
N TYR A 19 -4.43 -6.59 1.54
CA TYR A 19 -4.42 -8.02 1.92
C TYR A 19 -5.28 -8.87 0.99
N THR A 20 -6.49 -8.40 0.64
CA THR A 20 -7.37 -9.09 -0.31
C THR A 20 -6.74 -9.19 -1.69
N TYR A 21 -6.26 -8.07 -2.25
CA TYR A 21 -5.56 -8.05 -3.55
C TYR A 21 -4.33 -8.95 -3.57
N THR A 22 -3.55 -8.97 -2.47
CA THR A 22 -2.39 -9.85 -2.35
C THR A 22 -2.81 -11.33 -2.34
N SER A 23 -3.97 -11.64 -1.76
CA SER A 23 -4.49 -13.01 -1.76
C SER A 23 -5.01 -13.46 -3.13
N GLU A 24 -5.48 -12.52 -3.95
CA GLU A 24 -6.01 -12.79 -5.30
C GLU A 24 -4.92 -12.85 -6.37
N MET A 25 -3.87 -12.04 -6.25
CA MET A 25 -2.77 -12.01 -7.22
C MET A 25 -1.67 -13.05 -6.96
N PHE A 26 -1.45 -13.46 -5.70
CA PHE A 26 -0.34 -14.36 -5.36
C PHE A 26 -0.83 -15.76 -4.94
N PRO A 27 -0.21 -16.84 -5.47
CA PRO A 27 -0.56 -18.21 -5.11
C PRO A 27 -0.17 -18.50 -3.66
N THR A 28 -0.90 -19.42 -3.03
CA THR A 28 -0.82 -19.76 -1.60
C THR A 28 0.61 -20.05 -1.11
N VAL A 29 1.44 -20.64 -1.96
CA VAL A 29 2.84 -20.99 -1.67
C VAL A 29 3.77 -19.79 -1.40
N ILE A 30 3.56 -18.64 -2.06
CA ILE A 30 4.41 -17.45 -1.89
C ILE A 30 3.69 -16.29 -1.20
N ARG A 31 2.38 -16.41 -0.97
CA ARG A 31 1.53 -15.35 -0.39
C ARG A 31 2.06 -14.83 0.94
N ASN A 32 2.46 -15.71 1.86
CA ASN A 32 2.95 -15.29 3.17
C ASN A 32 4.28 -14.48 3.07
N THR A 33 5.17 -14.90 2.17
CA THR A 33 6.44 -14.20 1.92
C THR A 33 6.20 -12.86 1.23
N ALA A 34 5.29 -12.79 0.24
CA ALA A 34 4.94 -11.57 -0.47
C ALA A 34 4.37 -10.50 0.49
N ILE A 35 3.43 -10.90 1.36
CA ILE A 35 2.88 -10.04 2.41
C ILE A 35 3.99 -9.55 3.37
N GLY A 36 4.89 -10.45 3.77
CA GLY A 36 6.03 -10.11 4.65
C GLY A 36 6.96 -9.07 4.03
N CYS A 37 7.31 -9.24 2.76
CA CYS A 37 8.12 -8.27 2.01
C CYS A 37 7.42 -6.91 1.88
N CYS A 38 6.12 -6.91 1.51
CA CYS A 38 5.33 -5.69 1.40
C CYS A 38 5.25 -4.94 2.74
N SER A 39 4.99 -5.65 3.85
CA SER A 39 4.95 -5.09 5.19
C SER A 39 6.30 -4.47 5.57
N THR A 40 7.40 -5.16 5.27
CA THR A 40 8.75 -4.66 5.53
C THR A 40 9.01 -3.35 4.77
N MET A 41 8.65 -3.29 3.49
CA MET A 41 8.76 -2.07 2.68
C MET A 41 7.89 -0.93 3.24
N ALA A 42 6.68 -1.22 3.69
CA ALA A 42 5.81 -0.22 4.34
C ALA A 42 6.44 0.33 5.62
N ARG A 43 7.11 -0.52 6.42
CA ARG A 43 7.85 -0.07 7.62
C ARG A 43 9.04 0.82 7.25
N PHE A 44 9.79 0.49 6.20
CA PHE A 44 10.86 1.36 5.71
C PHE A 44 10.32 2.72 5.29
N GLY A 45 9.21 2.77 4.54
CA GLY A 45 8.56 4.03 4.17
C GLY A 45 8.14 4.87 5.38
N ALA A 46 7.63 4.24 6.44
CA ALA A 46 7.26 4.94 7.67
C ALA A 46 8.47 5.55 8.41
N VAL A 47 9.60 4.85 8.44
CA VAL A 47 10.85 5.37 9.04
C VAL A 47 11.36 6.57 8.25
N ILE A 48 11.41 6.46 6.91
CA ILE A 48 11.85 7.56 6.04
C ILE A 48 10.92 8.77 6.20
N SER A 49 9.61 8.55 6.20
CA SER A 49 8.61 9.61 6.38
C SER A 49 8.78 10.33 7.72
N SER A 50 9.04 9.58 8.81
CA SER A 50 9.26 10.17 10.14
C SER A 50 10.53 11.02 10.18
N PHE A 51 11.60 10.59 9.52
CA PHE A 51 12.83 11.36 9.45
C PHE A 51 12.67 12.65 8.64
N MET A 52 12.03 12.56 7.47
CA MET A 52 11.72 13.73 6.65
C MET A 52 10.80 14.72 7.37
N ALA A 53 9.81 14.20 8.10
CA ALA A 53 8.91 15.01 8.91
C ALA A 53 9.66 15.86 9.94
N LEU A 54 10.59 15.25 10.68
CA LEU A 54 11.41 15.95 11.68
C LEU A 54 12.25 17.06 11.04
N TRP A 55 12.93 16.75 9.94
CA TRP A 55 13.77 17.71 9.23
C TRP A 55 12.98 18.91 8.69
N MET A 56 11.80 18.66 8.11
CA MET A 56 10.95 19.73 7.58
C MET A 56 10.32 20.61 8.65
N VAL A 57 9.98 20.04 9.80
CA VAL A 57 9.44 20.80 10.94
C VAL A 57 10.48 21.78 11.47
N ASP A 58 11.75 21.37 11.55
CA ASP A 58 12.86 22.20 12.02
C ASP A 58 13.15 23.37 11.06
N ALA A 59 13.18 23.10 9.75
CA ALA A 59 13.53 24.11 8.75
C ALA A 59 12.37 25.07 8.37
N TYR A 60 11.12 24.58 8.31
CA TYR A 60 9.99 25.32 7.72
C TYR A 60 8.73 25.31 8.59
N GLY A 61 8.78 24.73 9.79
CA GLY A 61 7.64 24.65 10.70
C GLY A 61 6.65 23.51 10.38
N LYS A 62 5.69 23.32 11.30
CA LYS A 62 4.81 22.13 11.36
C LYS A 62 3.90 21.92 10.14
N LEU A 63 3.50 23.01 9.47
CA LEU A 63 2.57 22.93 8.34
C LEU A 63 3.23 22.52 7.04
N SER A 64 4.56 22.69 6.93
CA SER A 64 5.29 22.41 5.70
C SER A 64 5.10 20.95 5.29
N MET A 65 5.06 20.00 6.25
CA MET A 65 4.98 18.55 6.01
C MET A 65 3.73 18.10 5.24
N ILE A 66 2.62 18.84 5.34
CA ILE A 66 1.33 18.43 4.77
C ILE A 66 1.39 18.37 3.24
N ILE A 67 2.07 19.34 2.62
CA ILE A 67 2.11 19.49 1.17
C ILE A 67 2.79 18.29 0.49
N PRO A 68 4.05 17.92 0.81
CA PRO A 68 4.70 16.80 0.14
C PRO A 68 4.09 15.44 0.51
N CYS A 69 3.62 15.24 1.75
CA CYS A 69 2.92 13.99 2.11
C CYS A 69 1.62 13.82 1.31
N SER A 70 0.83 14.89 1.16
CA SER A 70 -0.41 14.83 0.38
C SER A 70 -0.15 14.59 -1.10
N LEU A 71 0.86 15.25 -1.68
CA LEU A 71 1.26 15.03 -3.07
C LEU A 71 1.72 13.60 -3.31
N LEU A 72 2.60 13.07 -2.46
CA LEU A 72 3.10 11.71 -2.58
C LEU A 72 1.96 10.67 -2.46
N SER A 73 1.01 10.90 -1.54
CA SER A 73 -0.16 10.05 -1.40
C SER A 73 -1.07 10.08 -2.63
N LEU A 74 -1.25 11.23 -3.27
CA LEU A 74 -2.05 11.34 -4.50
C LEU A 74 -1.37 10.64 -5.67
N ILE A 75 -0.05 10.81 -5.83
CA ILE A 75 0.72 10.12 -6.86
C ILE A 75 0.62 8.60 -6.67
N ALA A 76 0.74 8.11 -5.44
CA ALA A 76 0.58 6.70 -5.13
C ALA A 76 -0.83 6.18 -5.46
N ALA A 77 -1.87 6.96 -5.15
CA ALA A 77 -3.25 6.60 -5.48
C ALA A 77 -3.48 6.51 -7.00
N ILE A 78 -2.97 7.48 -7.76
CA ILE A 78 -3.08 7.49 -9.23
C ILE A 78 -2.32 6.30 -9.83
N LEU A 79 -1.09 6.05 -9.37
CA LEU A 79 -0.31 4.90 -9.83
C LEU A 79 -1.03 3.58 -9.54
N THR A 80 -1.60 3.43 -8.35
CA THR A 80 -2.36 2.23 -7.99
C THR A 80 -3.59 2.07 -8.88
N MET A 81 -4.30 3.16 -9.17
CA MET A 81 -5.47 3.12 -10.04
C MET A 81 -5.13 2.74 -11.49
N VAL A 82 -3.97 3.16 -11.99
CA VAL A 82 -3.54 2.87 -13.37
C VAL A 82 -2.92 1.49 -13.52
N PHE A 83 -2.11 1.05 -12.55
CA PHE A 83 -1.33 -0.18 -12.65
C PHE A 83 -2.04 -1.41 -12.08
N LEU A 84 -3.02 -1.26 -11.20
CA LEU A 84 -3.67 -2.40 -10.57
C LEU A 84 -4.83 -2.89 -11.46
N PRO A 85 -4.71 -4.07 -12.11
CA PRO A 85 -5.80 -4.62 -12.91
C PRO A 85 -6.96 -5.02 -11.99
N GLU A 86 -8.19 -4.88 -12.48
CA GLU A 86 -9.37 -5.39 -11.79
C GLU A 86 -9.24 -6.91 -11.57
N THR A 87 -9.29 -7.33 -10.30
CA THR A 87 -9.25 -8.73 -9.87
C THR A 87 -10.63 -9.34 -9.68
N MET A 88 -11.70 -8.53 -9.77
CA MET A 88 -13.08 -8.95 -9.55
C MET A 88 -13.51 -10.01 -10.58
N GLY A 89 -13.75 -11.23 -10.10
CA GLY A 89 -14.30 -12.34 -10.90
C GLY A 89 -13.28 -13.30 -11.52
N LYS A 90 -11.97 -13.15 -11.25
CA LYS A 90 -10.97 -14.15 -11.65
C LYS A 90 -10.83 -15.23 -10.57
N THR A 91 -10.77 -16.49 -10.99
CA THR A 91 -10.49 -17.63 -10.09
C THR A 91 -9.10 -17.48 -9.48
N MET A 92 -9.01 -17.60 -8.16
CA MET A 92 -7.75 -17.52 -7.42
C MET A 92 -6.80 -18.63 -7.90
N PRO A 93 -5.59 -18.31 -8.39
CA PRO A 93 -4.64 -19.32 -8.82
C PRO A 93 -4.13 -20.09 -7.61
N GLU A 94 -4.39 -21.40 -7.57
CA GLU A 94 -3.98 -22.25 -6.46
C GLU A 94 -2.53 -22.73 -6.62
N THR A 95 -2.01 -22.73 -7.86
CA THR A 95 -0.67 -23.24 -8.21
C THR A 95 0.10 -22.22 -9.07
N ILE A 96 1.43 -22.16 -8.93
CA ILE A 96 2.31 -21.26 -9.71
C ILE A 96 2.09 -21.42 -11.22
N SER A 97 1.89 -22.66 -11.69
CA SER A 97 1.61 -22.98 -13.10
C SER A 97 0.29 -22.41 -13.64
N GLU A 98 -0.65 -22.03 -12.77
CA GLU A 98 -1.89 -21.35 -13.19
C GLU A 98 -1.69 -19.83 -13.32
N VAL A 99 -0.73 -19.26 -12.60
CA VAL A 99 -0.33 -17.85 -12.76
C VAL A 99 0.40 -17.66 -14.10
N GLU A 100 1.36 -18.54 -14.41
CA GLU A 100 2.11 -18.51 -15.69
C GLU A 100 1.19 -18.66 -16.92
N LYS A 101 0.11 -19.45 -16.83
CA LYS A 101 -0.87 -19.63 -17.92
C LYS A 101 -1.83 -18.46 -18.12
N MET A 102 -1.97 -17.54 -17.16
CA MET A 102 -2.77 -16.32 -17.33
C MET A 102 -1.97 -15.16 -17.95
N GLU A 103 -0.64 -15.27 -17.98
CA GLU A 103 0.26 -14.28 -18.59
C GLU A 103 0.56 -14.56 -20.08
N GLU A 104 0.25 -15.77 -20.59
CA GLU A 104 0.29 -16.15 -22.02
C GLU A 104 -1.05 -15.89 -22.73
#